data_AF-U2P6G2-F1
#
_entry.id   AF-U2P6G2-F1
#
_cell.length_a   1.000
_cell.length_b   1.000
_cell.length_c   1.000
_cell.angle_alpha   90.00
_cell.angle_beta   90.00
_cell.angle_gamma   90.00
#
_symmetry.space_group_name_H-M   'P 1'
#
loop_
_entity.id
_entity.type
_entity.pdbx_description
1 polymer ?
#
loop_
_entity_poly.entity_id
_entity_poly.type
_entity_poly.pdbx_seq_one_letter_code
_entity_poly.pdbx_strand_id
1 'polypeptide(L)'
;MANESKVIQIDTIGLHGMTNDAHFMYMKDVENAMETDKVAKTMERIQANVAILKAAVDKEDEYLILSKKSQYTDKITTKDKERDSIFRGYRTAVKGLLRMPVADMAKAAADLWQHLKDYDIAPNMQLERETARIMNLVDDLDTKYAAQVKILSLKPYVDALKAAN
;
A
#
# COMPACT_ATOMS: atom_id res chain seq x y z
N MET A 1 -63.17 9.74 20.72
CA MET A 1 -61.98 8.86 20.80
C MET A 1 -60.94 9.47 19.89
N ALA A 2 -59.86 10.01 20.46
CA ALA A 2 -58.94 10.87 19.73
C ALA A 2 -57.71 10.11 19.23
N ASN A 3 -57.49 10.21 17.92
CA ASN A 3 -56.21 10.30 17.21
C ASN A 3 -55.20 9.16 17.42
N GLU A 4 -55.37 8.09 16.65
CA GLU A 4 -54.24 7.21 16.30
C GLU A 4 -53.27 8.03 15.45
N SER A 5 -52.20 8.50 16.07
CA SER A 5 -51.04 9.06 15.38
C SER A 5 -50.60 8.08 14.29
N LYS A 6 -50.76 8.46 13.01
CA LYS A 6 -50.12 7.77 11.88
C LYS A 6 -48.62 7.87 12.03
N VAL A 7 -48.03 6.98 12.81
CA VAL A 7 -46.60 6.74 12.82
C VAL A 7 -46.28 6.15 11.46
N ILE A 8 -45.56 6.90 10.64
CA ILE A 8 -45.05 6.40 9.36
C ILE A 8 -44.01 5.34 9.73
N GLN A 9 -44.35 4.07 9.50
CA GLN A 9 -43.42 2.97 9.70
C GLN A 9 -42.31 3.07 8.66
N ILE A 10 -41.08 3.25 9.11
CA ILE A 10 -39.92 3.07 8.26
C ILE A 10 -39.80 1.57 7.97
N ASP A 11 -39.77 1.22 6.69
CA ASP A 11 -39.72 -0.17 6.24
C ASP A 11 -38.30 -0.74 6.41
N THR A 12 -37.53 -0.86 5.32
CA THR A 12 -36.13 -1.33 5.39
C THR A 12 -35.16 -0.19 5.06
N ILE A 13 -34.19 0.08 5.93
CA ILE A 13 -33.09 1.00 5.63
C ILE A 13 -32.14 0.28 4.66
N GLY A 14 -32.01 0.80 3.45
CA GLY A 14 -31.17 0.24 2.38
C GLY A 14 -29.67 0.50 2.60
N LEU A 15 -29.07 -0.15 3.59
CA LEU A 15 -27.66 0.05 3.97
C LEU A 15 -26.65 -0.38 2.89
N HIS A 16 -27.02 -1.34 2.02
CA HIS A 16 -26.15 -1.90 0.98
C HIS A 16 -25.60 -0.85 0.00
N GLY A 17 -26.36 0.21 -0.30
CA GLY A 17 -25.98 1.25 -1.24
C GLY A 17 -25.22 2.43 -0.62
N MET A 18 -25.04 2.46 0.70
CA MET A 18 -24.42 3.58 1.39
C MET A 18 -22.90 3.45 1.36
N THR A 19 -22.21 4.51 0.95
CA THR A 19 -20.76 4.63 1.18
C THR A 19 -20.49 4.73 2.69
N ASN A 20 -19.29 4.35 3.12
CA ASN A 20 -18.92 4.42 4.54
C ASN A 20 -19.12 5.83 5.14
N ASP A 21 -18.81 6.90 4.38
CA ASP A 21 -19.06 8.28 4.83
C ASP A 21 -20.56 8.59 4.97
N ALA A 22 -21.41 8.08 4.07
CA ALA A 22 -22.85 8.29 4.13
C ALA A 22 -23.47 7.53 5.32
N HIS A 23 -22.98 6.32 5.61
CA HIS A 23 -23.39 5.55 6.78
C HIS A 23 -23.00 6.26 8.07
N PHE A 24 -21.74 6.70 8.18
CA PHE A 24 -21.26 7.43 9.35
C PHE A 24 -22.07 8.68 9.64
N MET A 25 -22.35 9.50 8.61
CA MET A 25 -23.18 10.71 8.76
C MET A 25 -24.61 10.37 9.22
N TYR A 26 -25.21 9.33 8.66
CA TYR A 26 -26.52 8.86 9.10
C TYR A 26 -26.52 8.46 10.57
N MET A 27 -25.51 7.70 11.02
CA MET A 27 -25.40 7.29 12.42
C MET A 27 -25.16 8.46 13.37
N LYS A 28 -24.42 9.50 12.93
CA LYS A 28 -24.26 10.75 13.69
C LYS A 28 -25.57 11.52 13.83
N ASP A 29 -26.41 11.52 12.79
CA ASP A 29 -27.74 12.13 12.84
C ASP A 29 -28.68 11.35 13.77
N VAL A 30 -28.62 10.01 13.77
CA VAL A 30 -29.36 9.17 14.72
C VAL A 30 -28.91 9.44 16.16
N GLU A 31 -27.60 9.50 16.42
CA GLU A 31 -27.05 9.87 17.73
C GLU A 31 -27.63 11.23 18.18
N ASN A 32 -27.50 12.27 17.35
CA ASN A 32 -27.99 13.62 17.64
C ASN A 32 -29.51 13.65 17.91
N ALA A 33 -30.31 12.91 17.14
CA ALA A 33 -31.75 12.83 17.35
C ALA A 33 -32.09 12.22 18.71
N MET A 34 -31.42 11.14 19.10
CA MET A 34 -31.62 10.47 20.38
C MET A 34 -31.15 11.34 21.57
N GLU A 35 -30.15 12.18 21.35
CA GLU A 35 -29.61 13.13 22.32
C GLU A 35 -30.41 14.42 22.47
N THR A 36 -31.32 14.72 21.54
CA THR A 36 -32.10 15.96 21.55
C THR A 36 -33.57 15.72 21.86
N ASP A 37 -34.06 14.51 21.59
CA ASP A 37 -35.45 14.13 21.89
C ASP A 37 -35.73 14.15 23.40
N LYS A 38 -36.81 14.86 23.77
CA LYS A 38 -37.16 15.11 25.18
C LYS A 38 -37.69 13.87 25.90
N VAL A 39 -38.27 12.92 25.18
CA VAL A 39 -38.84 11.68 25.73
C VAL A 39 -37.76 10.61 25.84
N ALA A 40 -36.89 10.50 24.83
CA ALA A 40 -35.75 9.59 24.84
C ALA A 40 -34.80 9.85 26.02
N LYS A 41 -34.66 11.11 26.43
CA LYS A 41 -33.86 11.52 27.60
C LYS A 41 -34.36 11.01 28.94
N THR A 42 -35.67 10.85 29.08
CA THR A 42 -36.26 10.45 30.37
C THR A 42 -36.32 8.93 30.53
N MET A 43 -36.05 8.17 29.45
CA MET A 43 -36.07 6.71 29.45
C MET A 43 -34.67 6.12 29.66
N GLU A 44 -34.43 5.58 30.84
CA GLU A 44 -33.13 5.02 31.25
C GLU A 44 -32.62 3.90 30.30
N ARG A 45 -33.51 3.02 29.83
CA ARG A 45 -33.18 1.97 28.85
C ARG A 45 -32.70 2.55 27.51
N ILE A 46 -33.23 3.71 27.11
CA ILE A 46 -32.82 4.37 25.88
C ILE A 46 -31.43 4.98 26.08
N GLN A 47 -31.21 5.67 27.20
CA GLN A 47 -29.91 6.29 27.52
C GLN A 47 -28.76 5.28 27.58
N ALA A 48 -29.00 4.08 28.12
CA ALA A 48 -28.00 3.00 28.11
C ALA A 48 -27.58 2.60 26.68
N ASN A 49 -28.53 2.53 25.75
CA ASN A 49 -28.24 2.21 24.35
C ASN A 49 -27.62 3.40 23.59
N VAL A 50 -27.97 4.64 23.94
CA VAL A 50 -27.34 5.85 23.38
C VAL A 50 -25.84 5.88 23.71
N ALA A 51 -25.46 5.53 24.95
CA ALA A 51 -24.05 5.46 25.33
C ALA A 51 -23.27 4.41 24.52
N ILE A 52 -23.87 3.24 24.28
CA ILE A 52 -23.29 2.18 23.44
C ILE A 52 -23.17 2.64 21.99
N LEU A 53 -24.22 3.28 21.45
CA LEU A 53 -24.25 3.83 20.10
C LEU A 53 -23.14 4.87 19.92
N LYS A 54 -22.97 5.80 20.86
CA LYS A 54 -21.89 6.79 20.83
C LYS A 54 -20.51 6.16 20.74
N ALA A 55 -20.23 5.21 21.63
CA ALA A 55 -18.95 4.50 21.60
C ALA A 55 -18.72 3.76 20.27
N ALA A 56 -19.78 3.25 19.64
CA ALA A 56 -19.70 2.63 18.33
C ALA A 56 -19.46 3.65 17.20
N VAL A 57 -20.14 4.80 17.22
CA VAL A 57 -19.95 5.89 16.24
C VAL A 57 -18.56 6.50 16.35
N ASP A 58 -18.05 6.74 17.56
CA ASP A 58 -16.68 7.26 17.76
C ASP A 58 -15.63 6.27 17.22
N LYS A 59 -15.86 4.97 17.41
CA LYS A 59 -15.00 3.92 16.85
C LYS A 59 -15.12 3.82 15.32
N GLU A 60 -16.31 4.05 14.77
CA GLU A 60 -16.52 4.14 13.33
C GLU A 60 -15.75 5.32 12.73
N ASP A 61 -15.73 6.49 13.38
CA ASP A 61 -14.94 7.66 12.95
C ASP A 61 -13.43 7.34 12.89
N GLU A 62 -12.90 6.68 13.93
CA GLU A 62 -11.50 6.24 13.98
C GLU A 62 -11.14 5.34 12.78
N TYR A 63 -12.01 4.37 12.45
CA TYR A 63 -11.79 3.48 11.31
C TYR A 63 -12.06 4.14 9.96
N LEU A 64 -12.99 5.09 9.88
CA LEU A 64 -13.27 5.85 8.67
C LEU A 64 -12.03 6.67 8.26
N ILE A 65 -11.31 7.22 9.24
CA ILE A 65 -10.02 7.88 9.03
C ILE A 65 -8.96 6.89 8.52
N LEU A 66 -8.87 5.69 9.10
CA LEU A 66 -7.94 4.63 8.65
C LEU A 66 -8.25 4.11 7.23
N SER A 67 -9.52 4.05 6.86
CA SER A 67 -9.98 3.63 5.53
C SER A 67 -9.61 4.63 4.43
N LYS A 68 -9.30 5.89 4.78
CA LYS A 68 -8.84 6.92 3.84
C LYS A 68 -7.36 6.72 3.54
N LYS A 69 -7.07 5.69 2.73
CA LYS A 69 -5.75 5.37 2.13
C LYS A 69 -4.65 5.20 3.19
N SER A 70 -4.33 3.95 3.50
CA SER A 70 -3.24 3.61 4.42
C SER A 70 -1.94 4.27 3.96
N GLN A 71 -1.35 5.11 4.83
CA GLN A 71 -0.02 5.69 4.60
C GLN A 71 1.04 4.62 4.35
N TYR A 72 0.82 3.38 4.82
CA TYR A 72 1.71 2.25 4.60
C TYR A 72 1.67 1.77 3.15
N THR A 73 0.50 1.76 2.50
CA THR A 73 0.38 1.38 1.08
C THR A 73 1.15 2.34 0.19
N ASP A 74 1.07 3.65 0.46
CA ASP A 74 1.81 4.66 -0.30
C ASP A 74 3.33 4.59 -0.05
N LYS A 75 3.75 4.30 1.20
CA LYS A 75 5.16 4.11 1.54
C LYS A 75 5.75 2.87 0.87
N ILE A 76 5.03 1.75 0.87
CA ILE A 76 5.44 0.50 0.20
C ILE A 76 5.55 0.74 -1.31
N THR A 77 4.53 1.35 -1.92
CA THR A 77 4.51 1.66 -3.36
C THR A 77 5.67 2.58 -3.77
N THR A 78 6.04 3.55 -2.92
CA THR A 78 7.17 4.44 -3.20
C THR A 78 8.49 3.69 -3.16
N LYS A 79 8.70 2.84 -2.15
CA LYS A 79 9.90 2.01 -2.05
C LYS A 79 10.02 1.03 -3.22
N ASP A 80 8.92 0.41 -3.64
CA ASP A 80 8.91 -0.48 -4.81
C ASP A 80 9.32 0.27 -6.07
N LYS A 81 8.74 1.47 -6.32
CA LYS A 81 9.12 2.30 -7.46
C LYS A 81 10.59 2.71 -7.44
N GLU A 82 11.14 2.99 -6.27
CA GLU A 82 12.55 3.32 -6.09
C GLU A 82 13.43 2.13 -6.48
N ARG A 83 13.15 0.93 -5.93
CA ARG A 83 13.86 -0.30 -6.28
C ARG A 83 13.83 -0.58 -7.79
N ASP A 84 12.65 -0.50 -8.40
CA ASP A 84 12.49 -0.76 -9.84
C ASP A 84 13.26 0.25 -10.70
N SER A 85 13.29 1.53 -10.26
CA SER A 85 14.02 2.59 -10.93
C SER A 85 15.53 2.32 -10.90
N ILE A 86 16.06 1.97 -9.72
CA ILE A 86 17.47 1.64 -9.55
C ILE A 86 17.83 0.41 -10.39
N PHE A 87 17.01 -0.64 -10.37
CA PHE A 87 17.25 -1.85 -11.15
C PHE A 87 17.24 -1.57 -12.67
N ARG A 88 16.29 -0.77 -13.15
CA ARG A 88 16.25 -0.32 -14.55
C ARG A 88 17.50 0.49 -14.91
N GLY A 89 17.98 1.35 -14.01
CA GLY A 89 19.23 2.09 -14.15
C GLY A 89 20.43 1.16 -14.29
N TYR A 90 20.58 0.21 -13.37
CA TYR A 90 21.66 -0.79 -13.40
C TYR A 90 21.65 -1.59 -14.71
N ARG A 91 20.50 -2.13 -15.10
CA ARG A 91 20.33 -2.89 -16.35
C ARG A 91 20.72 -2.06 -17.58
N THR A 92 20.36 -0.78 -17.59
CA THR A 92 20.68 0.14 -18.69
C THR A 92 22.18 0.45 -18.73
N ALA A 93 22.82 0.66 -17.58
CA ALA A 93 24.26 0.86 -17.48
C ALA A 93 25.04 -0.34 -18.02
N VAL A 94 24.70 -1.56 -17.57
CA VAL A 94 25.33 -2.80 -18.08
C VAL A 94 25.15 -2.93 -19.59
N LYS A 95 23.94 -2.67 -20.12
CA LYS A 95 23.67 -2.71 -21.57
C LYS A 95 24.53 -1.70 -22.34
N GLY A 96 24.69 -0.49 -21.82
CA GLY A 96 25.52 0.55 -22.44
C GLY A 96 27.00 0.17 -22.52
N LEU A 97 27.48 -0.64 -21.58
CA LEU A 97 28.88 -1.04 -21.49
C LEU A 97 29.25 -2.25 -22.38
N LEU A 98 28.27 -2.88 -23.06
CA LEU A 98 28.49 -4.05 -23.92
C LEU A 98 29.42 -3.80 -25.11
N ARG A 99 29.52 -2.56 -25.58
CA ARG A 99 30.33 -2.18 -26.75
C ARG A 99 31.48 -1.25 -26.37
N MET A 100 31.96 -1.35 -25.14
CA MET A 100 33.11 -0.57 -24.68
C MET A 100 34.36 -0.88 -25.52
N PRO A 101 35.18 0.15 -25.83
CA PRO A 101 36.41 -0.05 -26.61
C PRO A 101 37.48 -0.83 -25.82
N VAL A 102 37.33 -0.93 -24.50
CA VAL A 102 38.20 -1.71 -23.62
C VAL A 102 37.67 -3.14 -23.53
N ALA A 103 38.42 -4.10 -24.10
CA ALA A 103 37.98 -5.49 -24.25
C ALA A 103 37.60 -6.17 -22.93
N ASP A 104 38.38 -5.96 -21.87
CA ASP A 104 38.10 -6.56 -20.55
C ASP A 104 36.80 -6.02 -19.93
N MET A 105 36.52 -4.72 -20.11
CA MET A 105 35.25 -4.11 -19.68
C MET A 105 34.07 -4.63 -20.51
N ALA A 106 34.23 -4.74 -21.84
CA ALA A 106 33.17 -5.28 -22.69
C ALA A 106 32.84 -6.74 -22.33
N LYS A 107 33.86 -7.56 -22.02
CA LYS A 107 33.68 -8.93 -21.54
C LYS A 107 32.95 -8.97 -20.20
N ALA A 108 33.40 -8.18 -19.22
CA ALA A 108 32.72 -8.08 -17.92
C ALA A 108 31.25 -7.66 -18.07
N ALA A 109 30.96 -6.72 -18.98
CA ALA A 109 29.60 -6.27 -19.24
C ALA A 109 28.76 -7.38 -19.91
N ALA A 110 29.35 -8.17 -20.81
CA ALA A 110 28.69 -9.31 -21.43
C ALA A 110 28.32 -10.39 -20.41
N ASP A 111 29.23 -10.70 -19.48
CA ASP A 111 29.00 -11.67 -18.39
C ASP A 111 27.83 -11.20 -17.49
N LEU A 112 27.85 -9.93 -17.06
CA LEU A 112 26.76 -9.35 -16.25
C LEU A 112 25.44 -9.27 -17.02
N TRP A 113 25.49 -9.00 -18.32
CA TRP A 113 24.29 -8.94 -19.15
C TRP A 113 23.65 -10.31 -19.33
N GLN A 114 24.44 -11.37 -19.49
CA GLN A 114 23.92 -12.73 -19.51
C GLN A 114 23.32 -13.09 -18.15
N HIS A 115 24.01 -12.77 -17.06
CA HIS A 115 23.49 -12.98 -15.72
C HIS A 115 22.13 -12.29 -15.47
N LEU A 116 21.99 -11.04 -15.93
CA LEU A 116 20.72 -10.30 -15.89
C LEU A 116 19.60 -10.97 -16.68
N LYS A 117 19.92 -11.62 -17.81
CA LYS A 117 18.93 -12.40 -18.58
C LYS A 117 18.53 -13.67 -17.85
N ASP A 118 19.49 -14.36 -17.21
CA ASP A 118 19.24 -15.62 -16.50
C ASP A 118 18.28 -15.41 -15.31
N TYR A 119 18.35 -14.25 -14.66
CA TYR A 119 17.42 -13.86 -13.59
C TYR A 119 16.01 -13.50 -14.07
N ASP A 120 15.86 -13.12 -15.35
CA ASP A 120 14.58 -12.81 -16.01
C ASP A 120 13.61 -11.97 -15.15
N ILE A 121 14.12 -10.87 -14.58
CA ILE A 121 13.33 -9.99 -13.72
C ILE A 121 12.43 -9.12 -14.61
N ALA A 122 11.12 -9.31 -14.46
CA ALA A 122 10.08 -8.65 -15.24
C ALA A 122 9.26 -7.72 -14.34
N PRO A 123 9.01 -6.44 -14.72
CA PRO A 123 8.27 -5.47 -13.89
C PRO A 123 6.81 -5.80 -13.61
N ASN A 124 6.24 -6.81 -14.28
CA ASN A 124 4.86 -7.24 -14.13
C ASN A 124 4.72 -8.54 -13.32
N MET A 125 5.81 -9.01 -12.69
CA MET A 125 5.77 -10.19 -11.85
C MET A 125 5.26 -9.86 -10.44
N GLN A 126 4.95 -10.90 -9.66
CA GLN A 126 4.53 -10.74 -8.27
C GLN A 126 5.65 -10.08 -7.43
N LEU A 127 5.29 -9.10 -6.59
CA LEU A 127 6.21 -8.24 -5.84
C LEU A 127 7.20 -9.01 -4.94
N GLU A 128 6.71 -10.01 -4.20
CA GLU A 128 7.57 -10.81 -3.33
C GLU A 128 8.61 -11.60 -4.14
N ARG A 129 8.22 -12.05 -5.34
CA ARG A 129 9.08 -12.80 -6.25
C ARG A 129 10.13 -11.89 -6.90
N GLU A 130 9.76 -10.67 -7.28
CA GLU A 130 10.69 -9.66 -7.77
C GLU A 130 11.73 -9.31 -6.69
N THR A 131 11.26 -9.01 -5.48
CA THR A 131 12.12 -8.64 -4.35
C THR A 131 13.13 -9.75 -4.04
N ALA A 132 12.68 -11.00 -3.96
CA ALA A 132 13.56 -12.15 -3.71
C ALA A 132 14.62 -12.34 -4.81
N ARG A 133 14.25 -12.10 -6.08
CA ARG A 133 15.20 -12.18 -7.21
C ARG A 133 16.22 -11.07 -7.18
N ILE A 134 15.83 -9.85 -6.83
CA ILE A 134 16.75 -8.72 -6.70
C ILE A 134 17.71 -8.95 -5.53
N MET A 135 17.26 -9.50 -4.40
CA MET A 135 18.15 -9.87 -3.29
C MET A 135 19.24 -10.85 -3.74
N ASN A 136 18.85 -11.96 -4.37
CA ASN A 136 19.81 -12.95 -4.86
C ASN A 136 20.76 -12.37 -5.92
N LEU A 137 20.25 -11.51 -6.81
CA LEU A 137 21.07 -10.80 -7.78
C LEU A 137 22.13 -9.94 -7.07
N VAL A 138 21.75 -9.15 -6.06
CA VAL A 138 22.68 -8.30 -5.31
C VAL A 138 23.75 -9.14 -4.63
N ASP A 139 23.39 -10.28 -4.03
CA ASP A 139 24.36 -11.20 -3.41
C ASP A 139 25.35 -11.79 -4.43
N ASP A 140 24.87 -12.17 -5.61
CA ASP A 140 25.74 -12.63 -6.71
C ASP A 140 26.68 -11.52 -7.20
N LEU A 141 26.22 -10.26 -7.22
CA LEU A 141 27.02 -9.10 -7.61
C LEU A 141 28.08 -8.73 -6.54
N ASP A 142 27.78 -8.94 -5.26
CA ASP A 142 28.72 -8.74 -4.15
C ASP A 142 29.75 -9.89 -4.02
N THR A 143 29.45 -11.07 -4.56
CA THR A 143 30.29 -12.27 -4.43
C THR A 143 30.84 -12.74 -5.76
N LYS A 144 30.04 -13.48 -6.54
CA LYS A 144 30.44 -14.15 -7.78
C LYS A 144 30.89 -13.19 -8.88
N TYR A 145 30.29 -12.00 -8.96
CA TYR A 145 30.57 -11.00 -10.00
C TYR A 145 31.23 -9.72 -9.47
N ALA A 146 31.77 -9.75 -8.25
CA ALA A 146 32.38 -8.58 -7.61
C ALA A 146 33.51 -7.95 -8.44
N ALA A 147 34.29 -8.78 -9.13
CA ALA A 147 35.37 -8.31 -10.01
C ALA A 147 34.81 -7.52 -11.21
N GLN A 148 33.75 -8.01 -11.84
CA GLN A 148 33.07 -7.36 -12.97
C GLN A 148 32.42 -6.05 -12.52
N VAL A 149 31.74 -6.05 -11.37
CA VAL A 149 31.14 -4.84 -10.77
C VAL A 149 32.21 -3.78 -10.51
N LYS A 150 33.38 -4.17 -9.99
CA LYS A 150 34.51 -3.27 -9.73
C LYS A 150 35.08 -2.70 -11.02
N ILE A 151 35.37 -3.55 -12.02
CA ILE A 151 35.94 -3.14 -13.31
C ILE A 151 35.02 -2.13 -14.02
N LEU A 152 33.70 -2.31 -13.92
CA LEU A 152 32.70 -1.46 -14.55
C LEU A 152 32.23 -0.28 -13.69
N SER A 153 32.78 -0.12 -12.48
CA SER A 153 32.38 0.92 -11.53
C SER A 153 30.88 0.92 -11.21
N LEU A 154 30.26 -0.27 -11.15
CA LEU A 154 28.82 -0.43 -10.92
C LEU A 154 28.44 -0.55 -9.44
N LYS A 155 29.42 -0.49 -8.53
CA LYS A 155 29.21 -0.61 -7.07
C LYS A 155 28.13 0.33 -6.50
N PRO A 156 27.99 1.60 -6.95
CA PRO A 156 26.92 2.47 -6.49
C PRO A 156 25.51 1.92 -6.76
N TYR A 157 25.31 1.23 -7.88
CA TYR A 157 24.02 0.59 -8.17
C TYR A 157 23.76 -0.61 -7.26
N VAL A 158 24.78 -1.43 -7.01
CA VAL A 158 24.66 -2.61 -6.13
C VAL A 158 24.33 -2.17 -4.70
N ASP A 159 25.00 -1.14 -4.19
CA ASP A 159 24.75 -0.59 -2.86
C ASP A 159 23.36 0.06 -2.75
N ALA A 160 22.93 0.79 -3.78
CA ALA A 160 21.59 1.38 -3.83
C ALA A 160 20.50 0.29 -3.87
N LEU A 161 20.69 -0.78 -4.65
CA LEU A 161 19.76 -1.92 -4.67
C LEU A 161 19.70 -2.63 -3.31
N LYS A 162 20.83 -2.77 -2.62
CA LYS A 162 20.91 -3.37 -1.30
C LYS A 162 20.21 -2.54 -0.23
N ALA A 163 20.29 -1.21 -0.32
CA ALA A 163 19.62 -0.30 0.61
C ALA A 163 18.12 -0.14 0.35
N ALA A 164 17.68 -0.35 -0.90
CA ALA A 164 16.27 -0.27 -1.29
C ALA A 164 15.48 -1.57 -1.00
N ASN A 165 16.17 -2.69 -0.81
CA ASN A 165 15.61 -3.97 -0.35
C ASN A 165 15.50 -4.02 1.18
#